data_AF-A0A968U072-F1
#
_entry.id   AF-A0A968U072-F1
#
_cell.length_a   1.000
_cell.length_b   1.000
_cell.length_c   1.000
_cell.angle_alpha   90.00
_cell.angle_beta   90.00
_cell.angle_gamma   90.00
#
_symmetry.space_group_name_H-M   'P 1'
#
loop_
_entity.id
_entity.type
_entity.pdbx_description
1 polymer ?
#
loop_
_entity_poly.entity_id
_entity_poly.type
_entity_poly.pdbx_seq_one_letter_code
_entity_poly.pdbx_strand_id
1 'polypeptide(L)'
;MGRPADWWVFALHGIIGLWLLPLVIWKLRRVKPRLLHPRAWDKRTWFALAATLLVLLALTTGILWVAGVEFVLAGYHLLNWHIVFGIVLVVATSAHMLARARPMRIREIRDRRTILRWGLVLVGAALTWNVQQVGQRVLGWRGAERRFTGSYERASYTGNAFPTVSWVADRPQPIAPDDWRLAITGAVAQPQTLTRADLLAWDDDWMLSWIAQAAFTVLRSGAACWLVACSNRPYPPMQPVLSALFR
;
A
#
# COMPACT_ATOMS: atom_id res chain seq x y z
N MET A 1 1.35 -5.49 -10.25
CA MET A 1 1.16 -6.09 -8.90
C MET A 1 2.45 -6.74 -8.40
N GLY A 2 2.86 -6.54 -7.14
CA GLY A 2 4.10 -7.11 -6.58
C GLY A 2 4.08 -8.65 -6.61
N ARG A 3 5.12 -9.28 -7.15
CA ARG A 3 5.21 -10.74 -7.18
C ARG A 3 5.58 -11.23 -5.79
N PRO A 4 4.96 -12.32 -5.29
CA PRO A 4 5.34 -12.91 -4.00
C PRO A 4 6.83 -13.23 -3.90
N ALA A 5 7.49 -13.53 -5.02
CA ALA A 5 8.93 -13.78 -5.11
C ALA A 5 9.81 -12.57 -4.70
N ASP A 6 9.28 -11.34 -4.77
CA ASP A 6 10.05 -10.10 -4.53
C ASP A 6 9.97 -9.62 -3.07
N TRP A 7 9.41 -10.43 -2.16
CA TRP A 7 9.22 -10.08 -0.75
C TRP A 7 10.51 -9.65 -0.04
N TRP A 8 11.64 -10.25 -0.42
CA TRP A 8 12.95 -10.03 0.20
C TRP A 8 13.45 -8.59 -0.01
N VAL A 9 13.07 -7.92 -1.11
CA VAL A 9 13.44 -6.52 -1.37
C VAL A 9 12.84 -5.62 -0.30
N PHE A 10 11.57 -5.82 0.02
CA PHE A 10 10.86 -5.06 1.05
C PHE A 10 11.38 -5.39 2.45
N ALA A 11 11.76 -6.65 2.68
CA ALA A 11 12.40 -7.05 3.93
C ALA A 11 13.74 -6.35 4.14
N LEU A 12 14.61 -6.36 3.13
CA LEU A 12 15.88 -5.66 3.17
C LEU A 12 15.70 -4.14 3.32
N HIS A 13 14.74 -3.53 2.62
CA HIS A 13 14.42 -2.10 2.79
C HIS A 13 14.05 -1.77 4.23
N GLY A 14 13.18 -2.57 4.85
CA GLY A 14 12.79 -2.40 6.25
C GLY A 14 13.98 -2.53 7.21
N ILE A 15 14.81 -3.56 7.03
CA ILE A 15 16.02 -3.77 7.83
C ILE A 15 16.97 -2.57 7.66
N ILE A 16 17.33 -2.21 6.43
CA ILE A 16 18.25 -1.10 6.14
C ILE A 16 17.71 0.22 6.72
N GLY A 17 16.41 0.48 6.55
CA GLY A 17 15.74 1.66 7.08
C GLY A 17 15.83 1.74 8.61
N LEU A 18 15.65 0.63 9.31
CA LEU A 18 15.80 0.59 10.78
C LEU A 18 17.26 0.77 11.23
N TRP A 19 18.21 0.21 10.48
CA TRP A 19 19.64 0.41 10.75
C TRP A 19 20.11 1.85 10.57
N LEU A 20 19.38 2.68 9.83
CA LEU A 20 19.66 4.12 9.77
C LEU A 20 19.46 4.78 11.14
N LEU A 21 18.58 4.30 12.01
CA LEU A 21 18.33 4.93 13.32
C LEU A 21 19.59 5.02 14.20
N PRO A 22 20.27 3.91 14.56
CA PRO A 22 21.49 3.98 15.36
C PRO A 22 22.61 4.75 14.66
N LEU A 23 22.72 4.63 13.33
CA LEU A 23 23.72 5.38 12.54
C LEU A 23 23.50 6.89 12.62
N VAL A 24 22.25 7.32 12.50
CA VAL A 24 21.85 8.73 12.59
C VAL A 24 22.05 9.24 14.01
N ILE A 25 21.64 8.49 15.03
CA ILE A 25 21.86 8.86 16.44
C ILE A 25 23.36 9.05 16.71
N TRP A 26 24.19 8.10 16.27
CA TRP A 26 25.64 8.20 16.43
C TRP A 26 26.23 9.38 15.67
N LYS A 27 25.81 9.58 14.41
CA LYS A 27 26.24 10.72 13.59
C LYS A 27 25.87 12.05 14.24
N LEU A 28 24.62 12.19 14.69
CA LEU A 28 24.09 13.38 15.37
C LEU A 28 24.82 13.65 16.67
N ARG A 29 25.11 12.63 17.50
CA ARG A 29 25.95 12.79 18.69
C ARG A 29 27.33 13.37 18.34
N ARG A 30 27.94 12.89 17.25
CA ARG A 30 29.26 13.37 16.81
C ARG A 30 29.23 14.78 16.21
N VAL A 31 28.12 15.20 15.60
CA VAL A 31 27.98 16.56 15.03
C VAL A 31 27.27 17.55 15.94
N LYS A 32 26.68 17.10 17.06
CA LYS A 32 25.95 17.92 18.04
C LYS A 32 26.73 19.17 18.45
N PRO A 33 28.03 19.12 18.77
CA PRO A 33 28.78 20.33 19.13
C PRO A 33 28.83 21.37 18.00
N ARG A 34 28.89 20.94 16.73
CA ARG A 34 28.89 21.87 15.58
C ARG A 34 27.52 22.47 15.30
N LEU A 35 26.46 21.69 15.49
CA LEU A 35 25.08 22.16 15.28
C LEU A 35 24.67 23.18 16.34
N LEU A 36 25.09 22.98 17.60
CA LEU A 36 24.72 23.84 18.74
C LEU A 36 25.53 25.14 18.84
N HIS A 37 26.56 25.34 18.02
CA HIS A 37 27.37 26.56 18.01
C HIS A 37 27.24 27.28 16.66
N PRO A 38 26.21 28.15 16.48
CA PRO A 38 25.94 28.87 15.24
C PRO A 38 27.14 29.64 14.67
N ARG A 39 28.03 30.13 15.56
CA ARG A 39 29.24 30.88 15.19
C ARG A 39 30.27 30.05 14.41
N ALA A 40 30.15 28.72 14.41
CA ALA A 40 31.05 27.81 13.69
C ALA A 40 30.42 27.21 12.42
N TRP A 41 29.27 27.74 11.97
CA TRP A 41 28.58 27.22 10.80
C TRP A 41 29.33 27.56 9.51
N ASP A 42 29.65 26.52 8.76
CA ASP A 42 30.25 26.60 7.43
C ASP A 42 29.26 26.09 6.35
N LYS A 43 29.62 26.21 5.07
CA LYS A 43 28.83 25.64 3.96
C LYS A 43 28.56 24.13 4.13
N ARG A 44 29.45 23.40 4.81
CA ARG A 44 29.31 21.96 5.06
C ARG A 44 28.25 21.66 6.11
N THR A 45 27.99 22.59 7.02
CA THR A 45 26.94 22.50 8.03
C THR A 45 25.56 22.50 7.37
N TRP A 46 25.36 23.30 6.32
CA TRP A 46 24.11 23.28 5.53
C TRP A 46 23.85 21.93 4.87
N PHE A 47 24.86 21.31 4.24
CA PHE A 47 24.71 19.96 3.69
C PHE A 47 24.39 18.91 4.77
N ALA A 48 25.02 19.03 5.94
CA ALA A 48 24.73 18.13 7.07
C ALA A 48 23.31 18.30 7.60
N LEU A 49 22.81 19.54 7.69
CA LEU A 49 21.44 19.86 8.08
C LEU A 49 20.45 19.33 7.05
N ALA A 50 20.67 19.57 5.76
CA ALA A 50 19.81 19.09 4.68
C ALA A 50 19.74 17.56 4.65
N ALA A 51 20.88 16.88 4.76
CA ALA A 51 20.92 15.42 4.84
C ALA A 51 20.18 14.90 6.09
N THR A 52 20.39 15.53 7.25
CA THR A 52 19.68 15.18 8.49
C THR A 52 18.17 15.35 8.31
N LEU A 53 17.74 16.47 7.74
CA LEU A 53 16.33 16.75 7.47
C LEU A 53 15.71 15.70 6.55
N LEU A 54 16.38 15.36 5.44
CA LEU A 54 15.91 14.32 4.52
C LEU A 54 15.76 12.96 5.21
N VAL A 55 16.72 12.58 6.06
CA VAL A 55 16.63 11.34 6.83
C VAL A 55 15.45 11.37 7.80
N LEU A 56 15.27 12.47 8.53
CA LEU A 56 14.15 12.61 9.46
C LEU A 56 12.81 12.58 8.74
N LEU A 57 12.67 13.24 7.59
CA LEU A 57 11.47 13.20 6.76
C LEU A 57 11.18 11.78 6.27
N ALA A 58 12.18 11.08 5.72
CA ALA A 58 12.03 9.71 5.25
C ALA A 58 11.64 8.76 6.40
N LEU A 59 12.32 8.83 7.55
CA LEU A 59 12.00 8.00 8.72
C LEU A 59 10.61 8.31 9.26
N THR A 60 10.27 9.58 9.44
CA THR A 60 9.00 9.99 10.06
C THR A 60 7.83 9.60 9.17
N THR A 61 7.89 9.89 7.88
CA THR A 61 6.84 9.47 6.93
C THR A 61 6.69 7.95 6.87
N GLY A 62 7.79 7.19 6.91
CA GLY A 62 7.75 5.72 6.93
C GLY A 62 7.17 5.14 8.23
N ILE A 63 7.58 5.67 9.39
CA ILE A 63 7.08 5.24 10.70
C ILE A 63 5.59 5.56 10.84
N LEU A 64 5.17 6.78 10.51
CA LEU A 64 3.77 7.19 10.58
C LEU A 64 2.90 6.34 9.63
N TRP A 65 3.41 6.02 8.43
CA TRP A 65 2.72 5.12 7.51
C TRP A 65 2.52 3.71 8.10
N VAL A 66 3.56 3.15 8.72
CA VAL A 66 3.51 1.84 9.39
C VAL A 66 2.61 1.87 10.63
N ALA A 67 2.56 2.99 11.35
CA ALA A 67 1.61 3.19 12.44
C ALA A 67 0.15 3.27 11.97
N GLY A 68 -0.08 3.44 10.66
CA GLY A 68 -1.41 3.52 10.06
C GLY A 68 -1.97 4.94 10.00
N VAL A 69 -1.13 5.96 10.12
CA VAL A 69 -1.53 7.36 10.01
C VAL A 69 -1.89 7.67 8.56
N GLU A 70 -3.16 8.02 8.36
CA GLU A 70 -3.69 8.41 7.05
C GLU A 70 -3.59 9.93 6.90
N PHE A 71 -2.48 10.38 6.31
CA PHE A 71 -2.29 11.79 5.99
C PHE A 71 -2.00 11.95 4.49
N VAL A 72 -2.64 12.95 3.90
CA VAL A 72 -2.56 13.30 2.48
C VAL A 72 -2.01 14.71 2.40
N LEU A 73 -0.94 14.89 1.62
CA LEU A 73 -0.33 16.18 1.37
C LEU A 73 -0.12 16.35 -0.13
N ALA A 74 -0.65 17.44 -0.68
CA ALA A 74 -0.63 17.74 -2.11
C ALA A 74 -1.19 16.60 -2.99
N GLY A 75 -2.21 15.89 -2.52
CA GLY A 75 -2.81 14.74 -3.23
C GLY A 75 -2.05 13.41 -3.10
N TYR A 76 -0.93 13.37 -2.38
CA TYR A 76 -0.12 12.17 -2.19
C TYR A 76 -0.12 11.70 -0.73
N HIS A 77 -0.22 10.38 -0.54
CA HIS A 77 -0.14 9.74 0.78
C HIS A 77 1.29 9.74 1.35
N LEU A 78 1.42 9.51 2.66
CA LEU A 78 2.70 9.35 3.37
C LEU A 78 3.67 8.38 2.68
N LEU A 79 3.18 7.26 2.15
CA LEU A 79 4.01 6.29 1.43
C LEU A 79 4.70 6.92 0.21
N ASN A 80 3.98 7.75 -0.55
CA ASN A 80 4.53 8.42 -1.74
C ASN A 80 5.62 9.42 -1.33
N TRP A 81 5.36 10.20 -0.29
CA TRP A 81 6.36 11.12 0.27
C TRP A 81 7.59 10.40 0.82
N HIS A 82 7.41 9.26 1.49
CA HIS A 82 8.50 8.40 1.94
C HIS A 82 9.38 7.94 0.76
N ILE A 83 8.77 7.55 -0.37
CA ILE A 83 9.49 7.17 -1.58
C ILE A 83 10.28 8.36 -2.14
N VAL A 84 9.66 9.54 -2.28
CA VAL A 84 10.33 10.74 -2.80
C VAL A 84 11.53 11.12 -1.91
N PHE A 85 11.33 11.22 -0.60
CA PHE A 85 12.41 11.53 0.33
C PHE A 85 13.50 10.47 0.32
N GLY A 86 13.13 9.19 0.22
CA GLY A 86 14.07 8.07 0.09
C GLY A 86 14.94 8.18 -1.15
N ILE A 87 14.36 8.46 -2.32
CA ILE A 87 15.10 8.62 -3.57
C ILE A 87 16.07 9.81 -3.48
N VAL A 88 15.59 10.97 -3.03
CA VAL A 88 16.44 12.16 -2.88
C VAL A 88 17.58 11.89 -1.90
N LEU A 89 17.29 11.22 -0.77
CA LEU A 89 18.29 10.85 0.22
C LEU A 89 19.35 9.90 -0.35
N VAL A 90 18.95 8.88 -1.12
CA VAL A 90 19.88 7.93 -1.76
C VAL A 90 20.79 8.67 -2.75
N VAL A 91 20.23 9.52 -3.61
CA VAL A 91 21.00 10.30 -4.58
C VAL A 91 21.99 11.24 -3.88
N ALA A 92 21.52 12.01 -2.90
CA ALA A 92 22.35 12.96 -2.15
C ALA A 92 23.47 12.25 -1.38
N THR A 93 23.17 11.12 -0.74
CA THR A 93 24.16 10.34 0.01
C THR A 93 25.17 9.69 -0.92
N SER A 94 24.73 9.14 -2.06
CA SER A 94 25.63 8.54 -3.06
C SER A 94 26.58 9.57 -3.64
N ALA A 95 26.07 10.75 -4.02
CA ALA A 95 26.89 11.86 -4.48
C ALA A 95 27.90 12.29 -3.41
N HIS A 96 27.48 12.38 -2.14
CA HIS A 96 28.36 12.69 -1.02
C HIS A 96 29.47 11.63 -0.83
N MET A 97 29.11 10.34 -0.89
CA MET A 97 30.07 9.24 -0.75
C MET A 97 31.08 9.21 -1.89
N LEU A 98 30.65 9.45 -3.13
CA LEU A 98 31.54 9.55 -4.30
C LEU A 98 32.49 10.74 -4.17
N ALA A 99 31.97 11.91 -3.80
CA ALA A 99 32.80 13.10 -3.59
C ALA A 99 33.80 12.97 -2.42
N ARG A 100 33.58 12.01 -1.51
CA ARG A 100 34.43 11.76 -0.34
C ARG A 100 35.08 10.38 -0.34
N ALA A 101 35.03 9.67 -1.46
CA ALA A 101 35.56 8.32 -1.57
C ALA A 101 37.05 8.32 -1.22
N ARG A 102 37.47 7.42 -0.33
CA ARG A 102 38.87 7.13 -0.05
C ARG A 102 39.14 5.68 -0.47
N PRO A 103 40.29 5.39 -1.11
CA PRO A 103 40.62 4.03 -1.51
C PRO A 103 40.75 3.15 -0.25
N MET A 104 39.97 2.07 -0.18
CA MET A 104 40.06 1.08 0.89
C MET A 104 41.34 0.27 0.74
N ARG A 105 42.14 0.14 1.80
CA ARG A 105 43.38 -0.65 1.77
C ARG A 105 43.04 -2.11 2.06
N ILE A 106 43.44 -3.02 1.18
CA ILE A 106 43.15 -4.48 1.25
C ILE A 106 43.53 -5.12 2.61
N ARG A 107 44.55 -4.58 3.30
CA ARG A 107 44.96 -5.02 4.65
C ARG A 107 43.87 -4.87 5.72
N GLU A 108 42.92 -3.95 5.57
CA GLU A 108 41.84 -3.72 6.55
C GLU A 108 40.75 -4.81 6.52
N ILE A 109 40.67 -5.57 5.41
CA ILE A 109 39.63 -6.59 5.19
C ILE A 109 40.03 -7.94 5.80
N ARG A 110 41.34 -8.21 5.99
CA ARG A 110 41.85 -9.53 6.38
C ARG A 110 41.97 -9.77 7.89
N ASP A 111 41.56 -8.80 8.71
CA ASP A 111 41.61 -8.92 10.18
C ASP A 111 40.43 -9.77 10.70
N ARG A 112 40.72 -10.71 11.61
CA ARG A 112 39.71 -11.54 12.29
C ARG A 112 38.69 -10.69 13.03
N ARG A 113 39.13 -9.56 13.60
CA ARG A 113 38.23 -8.61 14.28
C ARG A 113 37.26 -7.94 13.30
N THR A 114 37.69 -7.69 12.06
CA THR A 114 36.84 -7.17 11.00
C THR A 114 35.76 -8.20 10.63
N ILE A 115 36.12 -9.47 10.47
CA ILE A 115 35.17 -10.56 10.19
C ILE A 115 34.12 -10.67 11.30
N LEU A 116 34.54 -10.68 12.57
CA LEU A 116 33.61 -10.75 13.71
C LEU A 116 32.67 -9.53 13.79
N ARG A 117 33.16 -8.33 13.49
CA ARG A 117 32.35 -7.10 13.45
C ARG A 117 31.29 -7.17 12.35
N TRP A 118 31.66 -7.59 11.14
CA TRP A 118 30.70 -7.76 10.05
C TRP A 118 29.71 -8.89 10.33
N GLY A 119 30.16 -9.98 10.95
CA GLY A 119 29.28 -11.05 11.42
C GLY A 119 28.23 -10.56 12.42
N LEU A 120 28.63 -9.74 13.40
CA LEU A 120 27.69 -9.13 14.36
C LEU A 120 26.67 -8.21 13.67
N VAL A 121 27.10 -7.41 12.68
CA VAL A 121 26.19 -6.57 11.88
C VAL A 121 25.17 -7.43 11.13
N LEU A 122 25.60 -8.51 10.49
CA LEU A 122 24.71 -9.42 9.76
C LEU A 122 23.70 -10.10 10.69
N VAL A 123 24.15 -10.60 11.86
CA VAL A 123 23.26 -11.20 12.85
C VAL A 123 22.24 -10.19 13.38
N GLY A 124 22.70 -8.96 13.69
CA GLY A 124 21.80 -7.88 14.10
C GLY A 124 20.77 -7.54 13.02
N ALA A 125 21.18 -7.52 11.75
CA ALA A 125 20.29 -7.29 10.61
C ALA A 125 19.20 -8.37 10.51
N ALA A 126 19.56 -9.65 10.65
CA ALA A 126 18.60 -10.75 10.65
C ALA A 126 17.59 -10.67 11.81
N LEU A 127 18.03 -10.26 13.00
CA LEU A 127 17.15 -10.07 14.16
C LEU A 127 16.21 -8.87 14.01
N THR A 128 16.62 -7.83 13.27
CA THR A 128 15.87 -6.58 13.10
C THR A 128 14.50 -6.82 12.48
N TRP A 129 14.40 -7.74 11.51
CA TRP A 129 13.14 -8.12 10.88
C TRP A 129 12.13 -8.69 11.89
N ASN A 130 12.59 -9.59 12.77
CA ASN A 130 11.73 -10.19 13.79
C ASN A 130 11.28 -9.14 14.82
N VAL A 131 12.19 -8.27 15.26
CA VAL A 131 11.88 -7.17 16.19
C VAL A 131 10.83 -6.23 15.61
N GLN A 132 10.95 -5.88 14.32
CA GLN A 132 9.97 -5.02 13.65
C GLN A 132 8.58 -5.65 13.63
N GLN A 133 8.47 -6.92 13.24
CA GLN A 133 7.19 -7.61 13.14
C GLN A 133 6.55 -7.84 14.52
N VAL A 134 7.34 -8.17 15.54
CA VAL A 134 6.86 -8.30 16.93
C VAL A 134 6.43 -6.95 17.48
N GLY A 135 7.26 -5.91 17.32
CA GLY A 135 6.98 -4.57 17.81
C GLY A 135 5.68 -4.01 17.24
N GLN A 136 5.41 -4.22 15.95
CA GLN A 136 4.16 -3.79 15.32
C GLN A 136 2.94 -4.49 15.90
N ARG A 137 3.02 -5.80 16.18
CA ARG A 137 1.94 -6.56 16.82
C ARG A 137 1.71 -6.12 18.26
N VAL A 138 2.78 -5.94 19.03
CA VAL A 138 2.71 -5.51 20.44
C VAL A 138 2.14 -4.11 20.58
N LEU A 139 2.51 -3.20 19.67
CA LEU A 139 2.02 -1.82 19.68
C LEU A 139 0.62 -1.66 19.02
N GLY A 140 0.03 -2.75 18.52
CA GLY A 140 -1.26 -2.72 17.83
C GLY A 140 -1.24 -1.84 16.56
N TRP A 141 -0.09 -1.71 15.91
CA TRP A 141 0.04 -0.86 14.73
C TRP A 141 -0.58 -1.54 13.51
N ARG A 142 -1.33 -0.77 12.71
CA ARG A 142 -1.96 -1.26 11.46
C ARG A 142 -0.96 -1.89 10.50
N GLY A 143 0.31 -1.49 10.57
CA GLY A 143 1.39 -2.08 9.81
C GLY A 143 1.54 -3.60 9.97
N ALA A 144 1.00 -4.22 11.03
CA ALA A 144 0.98 -5.68 11.16
C ALA A 144 0.08 -6.38 10.11
N GLU A 145 -0.90 -5.66 9.55
CA GLU A 145 -1.91 -6.17 8.62
C GLU A 145 -1.64 -5.76 7.15
N ARG A 146 -0.53 -5.04 6.90
CA ARG A 146 -0.20 -4.52 5.56
C ARG A 146 0.27 -5.63 4.61
N ARG A 147 0.11 -5.40 3.31
CA ARG A 147 0.74 -6.24 2.28
C ARG A 147 2.26 -6.13 2.35
N PHE A 148 2.99 -7.14 1.87
CA PHE A 148 4.45 -7.14 1.90
C PHE A 148 5.07 -5.94 1.15
N THR A 149 4.36 -5.39 0.16
CA THR A 149 4.73 -4.16 -0.58
C THR A 149 4.65 -2.88 0.26
N GLY A 150 4.12 -2.97 1.47
CA GLY A 150 3.92 -1.84 2.38
C GLY A 150 2.58 -1.13 2.23
N SER A 151 1.75 -1.48 1.24
CA SER A 151 0.43 -0.86 1.02
C SER A 151 -0.67 -1.50 1.88
N TYR A 152 -1.69 -0.70 2.19
CA TYR A 152 -2.92 -1.17 2.82
C TYR A 152 -3.98 -1.48 1.77
N GLU A 153 -4.79 -2.49 2.05
CA GLU A 153 -6.03 -2.72 1.34
C GLU A 153 -7.06 -1.68 1.77
N ARG A 154 -7.74 -1.05 0.81
CA ARG A 154 -8.82 -0.10 1.06
C ARG A 154 -10.05 -0.52 0.29
N ALA A 155 -11.22 -0.36 0.90
CA ALA A 155 -12.50 -0.36 0.19
C ALA A 155 -12.75 -1.59 -0.69
N SER A 156 -12.11 -2.71 -0.38
CA SER A 156 -12.38 -3.96 -1.09
C SER A 156 -13.82 -4.35 -0.84
N TYR A 157 -14.54 -4.63 -1.93
CA TYR A 157 -15.94 -5.04 -1.91
C TYR A 157 -16.93 -3.96 -1.39
N THR A 158 -16.54 -2.68 -1.31
CA THR A 158 -17.45 -1.59 -0.90
C THR A 158 -18.08 -0.85 -2.09
N GLY A 159 -18.48 -1.57 -3.14
CA GLY A 159 -19.13 -1.01 -4.33
C GLY A 159 -18.19 -0.16 -5.20
N ASN A 160 -18.65 1.01 -5.65
CA ASN A 160 -17.90 1.94 -6.53
C ASN A 160 -16.78 2.71 -5.83
N ALA A 161 -16.53 2.44 -4.54
CA ALA A 161 -15.35 2.94 -3.86
C ALA A 161 -14.12 2.14 -4.33
N PHE A 162 -13.66 2.42 -5.55
CA PHE A 162 -12.44 1.82 -6.07
C PHE A 162 -11.27 2.25 -5.17
N PRO A 163 -10.42 1.32 -4.73
CA PRO A 163 -9.23 1.70 -4.01
C PRO A 163 -8.39 2.61 -4.90
N THR A 164 -7.86 3.68 -4.32
CA THR A 164 -6.80 4.50 -4.94
C THR A 164 -5.51 3.69 -4.95
N VAL A 165 -5.48 2.59 -5.72
CA VAL A 165 -4.26 1.83 -5.95
C VAL A 165 -3.37 2.63 -6.88
N SER A 166 -2.09 2.73 -6.53
CA SER A 166 -1.09 3.36 -7.39
C SER A 166 -0.71 2.36 -8.48
N TRP A 167 -1.28 2.52 -9.67
CA TRP A 167 -0.94 1.75 -10.87
C TRP A 167 0.40 2.27 -11.46
N VAL A 168 1.51 2.00 -10.77
CA VAL A 168 2.83 2.56 -11.15
C VAL A 168 3.37 1.94 -12.44
N ALA A 169 3.02 0.69 -12.76
CA ALA A 169 3.57 -0.04 -13.89
C ALA A 169 2.57 -0.95 -14.62
N ASP A 170 1.27 -0.86 -14.30
CA ASP A 170 0.27 -1.62 -15.04
C ASP A 170 -0.07 -0.85 -16.32
N ARG A 171 -0.03 -1.55 -17.45
CA ARG A 171 -0.53 -1.08 -18.75
C ARG A 171 -1.81 -1.87 -19.03
N PRO A 172 -2.95 -1.49 -18.43
CA PRO A 172 -4.20 -2.17 -18.75
C PRO A 172 -4.44 -2.05 -20.25
N GLN A 173 -4.84 -3.17 -20.86
CA GLN A 173 -5.23 -3.15 -22.27
C GLN A 173 -6.40 -2.18 -22.42
N PRO A 174 -6.33 -1.20 -23.33
CA PRO A 174 -7.46 -0.32 -23.60
C PRO A 174 -8.67 -1.16 -23.97
N ILE A 175 -9.78 -0.95 -23.27
CA ILE A 175 -11.05 -1.58 -23.61
C ILE A 175 -11.70 -0.70 -24.67
N ALA A 176 -11.95 -1.25 -25.86
CA ALA A 176 -12.77 -0.60 -26.89
C ALA A 176 -14.24 -0.60 -26.41
N PRO A 177 -14.84 0.56 -26.11
CA PRO A 177 -16.17 0.63 -25.52
C PRO A 177 -17.27 -0.06 -26.34
N ASP A 178 -17.14 0.02 -27.67
CA ASP A 178 -18.17 -0.45 -28.61
C ASP A 178 -18.10 -1.97 -28.81
N ASP A 179 -16.91 -2.55 -28.63
CA ASP A 179 -16.67 -3.99 -28.77
C ASP A 179 -16.75 -4.73 -27.43
N TRP A 180 -16.77 -4.01 -26.31
CA TRP A 180 -16.83 -4.62 -24.99
C TRP A 180 -18.18 -5.31 -24.74
N ARG A 181 -18.12 -6.46 -24.06
CA ARG A 181 -19.28 -7.29 -23.71
C ARG A 181 -19.18 -7.78 -22.26
N LEU A 182 -20.27 -7.70 -21.51
CA LEU A 182 -20.41 -8.28 -20.17
C LEU A 182 -21.20 -9.59 -20.26
N ALA A 183 -20.55 -10.72 -20.01
CA ALA A 183 -21.22 -12.01 -19.92
C ALA A 183 -21.67 -12.28 -18.48
N ILE A 184 -22.98 -12.36 -18.25
CA ILE A 184 -23.61 -12.78 -16.99
C ILE A 184 -23.93 -14.27 -17.11
N THR A 185 -23.19 -15.10 -16.38
CA THR A 185 -23.26 -16.57 -16.45
C THR A 185 -23.25 -17.18 -15.04
N GLY A 186 -23.37 -18.52 -14.93
CA GLY A 186 -23.37 -19.22 -13.64
C GLY A 186 -24.77 -19.53 -13.12
N ALA A 187 -25.02 -19.30 -11.83
CA ALA A 187 -26.29 -19.57 -11.17
C ALA A 187 -27.36 -18.49 -11.47
N VAL A 188 -27.65 -18.29 -12.76
CA VAL A 188 -28.63 -17.31 -13.25
C VAL A 188 -29.73 -18.04 -14.02
N ALA A 189 -30.96 -17.53 -13.93
CA ALA A 189 -32.10 -18.14 -14.61
C ALA A 189 -31.94 -18.11 -16.15
N GLN A 190 -31.35 -17.04 -16.68
CA GLN A 190 -31.02 -16.89 -18.10
C GLN A 190 -29.66 -16.23 -18.24
N PRO A 191 -28.66 -16.90 -18.83
CA PRO A 191 -27.40 -16.29 -19.19
C PRO A 191 -27.62 -15.16 -20.20
N GLN A 192 -26.91 -14.05 -20.01
CA GLN A 192 -27.03 -12.89 -20.90
C GLN A 192 -25.66 -12.30 -21.20
N THR A 193 -25.56 -11.65 -22.37
CA THR A 193 -24.40 -10.85 -22.73
C THR A 193 -24.87 -9.44 -23.03
N LEU A 194 -24.35 -8.47 -22.29
CA LEU A 194 -24.75 -7.06 -22.39
C LEU A 194 -23.65 -6.24 -23.05
N THR A 195 -24.04 -5.31 -23.90
CA THR A 195 -23.18 -4.26 -24.44
C THR A 195 -23.11 -3.07 -23.47
N ARG A 196 -22.19 -2.13 -23.73
CA ARG A 196 -22.17 -0.85 -23.00
C ARG A 196 -23.46 -0.06 -23.19
N ALA A 197 -24.04 -0.08 -24.39
CA ALA A 197 -25.29 0.61 -24.67
C ALA A 197 -26.45 0.03 -23.86
N ASP A 198 -26.52 -1.30 -23.74
CA ASP A 198 -27.55 -1.97 -22.93
C ASP A 198 -27.45 -1.56 -21.46
N LEU A 199 -26.24 -1.44 -20.91
CA LEU A 199 -26.03 -1.01 -19.52
C LEU A 199 -26.42 0.45 -19.28
N LEU A 200 -26.17 1.34 -20.26
CA LEU A 200 -26.53 2.76 -20.15
C LEU A 200 -28.03 2.97 -20.33
N ALA A 201 -28.66 2.24 -21.27
CA ALA A 201 -30.11 2.23 -21.44
C ALA A 201 -30.82 1.68 -20.19
N TRP A 202 -30.16 0.78 -19.45
CA TRP A 202 -30.70 0.23 -18.21
C TRP A 202 -30.86 1.29 -17.13
N ASP A 203 -30.05 2.36 -17.12
CA ASP A 203 -30.09 3.45 -16.13
C ASP A 203 -31.27 4.44 -16.39
N ASP A 204 -31.76 4.51 -17.63
CA ASP A 204 -32.84 5.42 -18.02
C ASP A 204 -34.25 4.85 -17.74
N ASP A 205 -34.41 3.51 -17.77
CA ASP A 205 -35.73 2.87 -17.63
C ASP A 205 -36.14 2.56 -16.18
N TRP A 206 -35.18 2.34 -15.27
CA TRP A 206 -35.52 1.88 -13.92
C TRP A 206 -36.11 2.98 -13.03
N MET A 207 -35.73 4.25 -13.23
CA MET A 207 -36.24 5.37 -12.43
C MET A 207 -37.75 5.59 -12.67
N LEU A 208 -38.24 5.37 -13.90
CA LEU A 208 -39.68 5.43 -14.21
C LEU A 208 -40.41 4.17 -13.76
N SER A 209 -39.77 3.00 -13.84
CA SER A 209 -40.36 1.75 -13.34
C SER A 209 -40.58 1.76 -11.82
N TRP A 210 -39.68 2.40 -11.05
CA TRP A 210 -39.80 2.51 -9.60
C TRP A 210 -40.97 3.41 -9.17
N ILE A 211 -41.20 4.53 -9.86
CA ILE A 211 -42.34 5.42 -9.59
C ILE A 211 -43.66 4.72 -9.94
N ALA A 212 -43.71 3.95 -11.04
CA ALA A 212 -44.89 3.18 -11.41
C ALA A 212 -45.19 2.02 -10.44
N GLN A 213 -44.17 1.34 -9.91
CA GLN A 213 -44.34 0.24 -8.95
C GLN A 213 -44.67 0.73 -7.53
N ALA A 214 -44.09 1.85 -7.10
CA ALA A 214 -44.38 2.46 -5.80
C ALA A 214 -45.83 2.97 -5.72
N ALA A 215 -46.37 3.54 -6.82
CA ALA A 215 -47.76 3.97 -6.89
C ALA A 215 -48.76 2.81 -6.85
N PHE A 216 -48.42 1.64 -7.40
CA PHE A 216 -49.33 0.47 -7.42
C PHE A 216 -49.33 -0.33 -6.10
N THR A 217 -48.26 -0.26 -5.31
CA THR A 217 -48.13 -1.07 -4.08
C THR A 217 -48.70 -0.36 -2.84
N VAL A 218 -48.73 0.97 -2.80
CA VAL A 218 -49.25 1.74 -1.65
C VAL A 218 -50.79 1.70 -1.55
N LEU A 219 -51.50 1.39 -2.64
CA LEU A 219 -52.97 1.35 -2.64
C LEU A 219 -53.59 -0.02 -2.28
N ARG A 220 -52.81 -1.09 -2.06
CA ARG A 220 -53.39 -2.44 -1.85
C ARG A 220 -52.92 -3.27 -0.66
N SER A 221 -51.78 -3.00 -0.04
CA SER A 221 -51.34 -3.83 1.09
C SER A 221 -50.37 -3.07 1.99
N GLY A 222 -50.86 -2.53 3.10
CA GLY A 222 -50.03 -1.85 4.11
C GLY A 222 -49.07 -2.79 4.84
N ALA A 223 -48.00 -3.24 4.20
CA ALA A 223 -46.89 -3.94 4.83
C ALA A 223 -45.59 -3.70 4.05
N ALA A 224 -44.63 -3.02 4.69
CA ALA A 224 -43.30 -2.77 4.17
C ALA A 224 -42.44 -4.02 4.36
N CYS A 225 -42.04 -4.67 3.26
CA CYS A 225 -41.02 -5.71 3.27
C CYS A 225 -39.88 -5.30 2.33
N TRP A 226 -38.75 -4.96 2.92
CA TRP A 226 -37.50 -4.70 2.22
C TRP A 226 -36.80 -6.02 1.92
N LEU A 227 -36.49 -6.28 0.64
CA LEU A 227 -35.20 -6.76 0.09
C LEU A 227 -35.35 -7.56 -1.22
N VAL A 228 -34.39 -7.31 -2.14
CA VAL A 228 -33.98 -8.14 -3.29
C VAL A 228 -35.00 -8.27 -4.45
N ALA A 229 -34.80 -7.45 -5.47
CA ALA A 229 -35.38 -7.66 -6.80
C ALA A 229 -34.40 -8.46 -7.68
N CYS A 230 -34.57 -9.78 -7.69
CA CYS A 230 -34.11 -10.62 -8.79
C CYS A 230 -35.34 -11.25 -9.45
N SER A 231 -35.45 -11.09 -10.78
CA SER A 231 -36.27 -11.89 -11.69
C SER A 231 -37.81 -11.76 -11.59
N ASN A 232 -38.41 -11.10 -12.58
CA ASN A 232 -39.86 -11.02 -12.76
C ASN A 232 -40.32 -12.03 -13.85
N ARG A 233 -40.45 -13.33 -13.49
CA ARG A 233 -41.28 -14.33 -14.20
C ARG A 233 -41.75 -15.40 -13.20
N PRO A 234 -42.96 -15.96 -13.38
CA PRO A 234 -43.62 -16.79 -12.36
C PRO A 234 -42.86 -18.09 -12.10
N TYR A 235 -42.56 -18.36 -10.82
CA TYR A 235 -42.12 -19.67 -10.36
C TYR A 235 -43.24 -20.69 -10.61
N PRO A 236 -42.97 -21.86 -11.24
CA PRO A 236 -43.81 -23.02 -11.02
C PRO A 236 -43.64 -23.51 -9.57
N PRO A 237 -44.67 -24.10 -8.94
CA PRO A 237 -44.60 -24.52 -7.55
C PRO A 237 -43.51 -25.58 -7.36
N MET A 238 -42.56 -25.33 -6.46
CA MET A 238 -41.59 -26.33 -6.02
C MET A 238 -42.32 -27.49 -5.35
N GLN A 239 -42.18 -28.70 -5.90
CA GLN A 239 -42.33 -29.93 -5.13
C GLN A 239 -41.05 -30.20 -4.34
N PRO A 240 -41.13 -30.71 -3.09
CA PRO A 240 -39.95 -31.05 -2.31
C PRO A 240 -39.46 -32.44 -2.74
N VAL A 241 -38.14 -32.67 -2.82
CA VAL A 241 -37.49 -33.97 -2.58
C VAL A 241 -35.96 -33.82 -2.70
N LEU A 242 -35.32 -33.95 -1.53
CA LEU A 242 -34.12 -34.74 -1.23
C LEU A 242 -32.80 -34.55 -2.03
N SER A 243 -31.83 -34.03 -1.27
CA SER A 243 -30.52 -34.64 -0.98
C SER A 243 -29.45 -34.81 -2.08
N ALA A 244 -28.28 -34.27 -1.73
CA ALA A 244 -26.98 -34.94 -1.69
C ALA A 244 -25.93 -34.63 -2.78
N LEU A 245 -24.80 -34.13 -2.24
CA LEU A 245 -23.41 -34.50 -2.52
C LEU A 245 -22.69 -33.89 -3.73
N PHE A 246 -21.77 -33.01 -3.36
CA PHE A 246 -20.51 -32.68 -4.01
C PHE A 246 -19.78 -33.89 -4.62
N ARG A 247 -19.34 -33.72 -5.87
CA ARG A 247 -17.97 -34.02 -6.31
C ARG A 247 -17.46 -32.85 -7.12
#